data_AF-A0A9D4RKA3-F1
#
_entry.id   AF-A0A9D4RKA3-F1
#
_cell.length_a   1.000
_cell.length_b   1.000
_cell.length_c   1.000
_cell.angle_alpha   90.00
_cell.angle_beta   90.00
_cell.angle_gamma   90.00
#
_symmetry.space_group_name_H-M   'P 1'
#
loop_
_entity.id
_entity.type
_entity.pdbx_description
1 polymer ?
#
loop_
_entity_poly.entity_id
_entity_poly.type
_entity_poly.pdbx_seq_one_letter_code
_entity_poly.pdbx_strand_id
1 'polypeptide(L)'
;MWNRSTTATGEKTSMKDDVRKENEQLCIELDNLGREHKKLKQIVDQLSTDYEESKAYDPLRRYEKLKGMVKRTIMHLKLNPDEPNTIQAGVVGGLMQGCRDISHQAESARRREDKYSKMSRQELQQENVHLQTQVREMRRKCAIIRDVIDNLQKHFNASKRHPAIQRYNMLKAMVKTVIHDELI
;
A
#
# COMPACT_ATOMS: atom_id res chain seq x y z
N MET A 1 16.43 -13.82 55.14
CA MET A 1 15.46 -13.82 54.03
C MET A 1 15.68 -12.58 53.16
N TRP A 2 16.57 -12.66 52.16
CA TRP A 2 16.84 -11.57 51.21
C TRP A 2 16.84 -12.18 49.80
N ASN A 3 15.67 -12.25 49.14
CA ASN A 3 15.53 -12.74 47.75
C ASN A 3 14.26 -12.14 47.11
N ARG A 4 14.08 -10.81 47.19
CA ARG A 4 12.92 -10.13 46.60
C ARG A 4 13.27 -8.93 45.70
N SER A 5 14.54 -8.49 45.69
CA SER A 5 14.95 -7.27 44.97
C SER A 5 15.44 -7.53 43.53
N THR A 6 15.90 -8.74 43.20
CA THR A 6 16.46 -9.05 41.87
C THR A 6 15.38 -9.37 40.83
N THR A 7 14.23 -9.91 41.26
CA THR A 7 13.12 -10.29 40.38
C THR A 7 12.36 -9.06 39.86
N ALA A 8 12.09 -8.07 40.73
CA ALA A 8 11.32 -6.88 40.37
C ALA A 8 12.05 -5.93 39.41
N THR A 9 13.38 -5.87 39.44
CA THR A 9 14.18 -5.11 38.47
C THR A 9 14.26 -5.81 37.12
N GLY A 10 14.42 -7.15 37.09
CA GLY A 10 14.42 -7.93 35.86
C GLY A 10 13.07 -7.92 35.12
N GLU A 11 11.96 -7.97 35.85
CA GLU A 11 10.61 -7.85 35.26
C GLU A 11 10.37 -6.45 34.67
N LYS A 12 10.82 -5.39 35.36
CA LYS A 12 10.69 -4.01 34.86
C LYS A 12 11.51 -3.73 33.60
N THR A 13 12.69 -4.32 33.47
CA THR A 13 13.52 -4.22 32.26
C THR A 13 12.90 -5.01 31.11
N SER A 14 12.48 -6.26 31.34
CA SER A 14 11.83 -7.10 30.32
C SER A 14 10.60 -6.42 29.72
N MET A 15 9.71 -5.91 30.57
CA MET A 15 8.49 -5.25 30.10
C MET A 15 8.76 -3.91 29.38
N LYS A 16 9.88 -3.22 29.69
CA LYS A 16 10.27 -2.00 28.98
C LYS A 16 10.78 -2.34 27.58
N ASP A 17 11.51 -3.43 27.46
CA ASP A 17 12.02 -3.94 26.18
C ASP A 17 10.86 -4.43 25.30
N ASP A 18 9.82 -5.03 25.88
CA ASP A 18 8.60 -5.42 25.16
C ASP A 18 7.86 -4.22 24.51
N VAL A 19 7.70 -3.12 25.26
CA VAL A 19 7.02 -1.91 24.75
C VAL A 19 7.80 -1.27 23.59
N ARG A 20 9.14 -1.27 23.68
CA ARG A 20 10.01 -0.77 22.61
C ARG A 20 9.96 -1.66 21.37
N LYS A 21 9.97 -2.97 21.56
CA LYS A 21 9.85 -3.93 20.46
C LYS A 21 8.50 -3.81 19.74
N GLU A 22 7.41 -3.62 20.48
CA GLU A 22 6.10 -3.35 19.89
C GLU A 22 6.12 -2.04 19.08
N ASN A 23 6.71 -0.97 19.62
CA ASN A 23 6.81 0.31 18.93
C ASN A 23 7.56 0.19 17.59
N GLU A 24 8.69 -0.50 17.60
CA GLU A 24 9.49 -0.78 16.42
C GLU A 24 8.69 -1.59 15.39
N GLN A 25 7.99 -2.64 15.83
CA GLN A 25 7.17 -3.47 14.96
C GLN A 25 6.04 -2.66 14.30
N LEU A 26 5.32 -1.84 15.07
CA LEU A 26 4.24 -0.98 14.55
C LEU A 26 4.77 0.05 13.56
N CYS A 27 5.95 0.60 13.82
CA CYS A 27 6.64 1.53 12.93
C CYS A 27 7.02 0.87 11.59
N ILE A 28 7.61 -0.32 11.64
CA ILE A 28 7.94 -1.11 10.44
C ILE A 28 6.67 -1.42 9.65
N GLU A 29 5.61 -1.82 10.36
CA GLU A 29 4.37 -2.19 9.72
C GLU A 29 3.68 -1.00 9.04
N LEU A 30 3.64 0.15 9.72
CA LEU A 30 3.08 1.37 9.16
C LEU A 30 3.84 1.82 7.91
N ASP A 31 5.17 1.70 7.90
CA ASP A 31 5.98 2.00 6.71
C ASP A 31 5.67 1.05 5.54
N ASN A 32 5.53 -0.25 5.83
CA ASN A 32 5.19 -1.27 4.84
C ASN A 32 3.82 -0.96 4.21
N LEU A 33 2.82 -0.71 5.04
CA LEU A 33 1.47 -0.33 4.61
C LEU A 33 1.47 0.99 3.85
N GLY A 34 2.25 1.97 4.27
CA GLY A 34 2.42 3.24 3.56
C GLY A 34 2.98 3.06 2.16
N ARG A 35 4.02 2.23 2.00
CA ARG A 35 4.59 1.87 0.68
C ARG A 35 3.58 1.13 -0.18
N GLU A 36 2.88 0.16 0.39
CA GLU A 36 1.85 -0.58 -0.32
C GLU A 36 0.72 0.33 -0.80
N HIS A 37 0.17 1.15 0.10
CA HIS A 37 -0.88 2.10 -0.23
C HIS A 37 -0.46 3.03 -1.37
N LYS A 38 0.78 3.53 -1.33
CA LYS A 38 1.34 4.37 -2.41
C LYS A 38 1.37 3.62 -3.75
N LYS A 39 1.80 2.36 -3.77
CA LYS A 39 1.79 1.52 -4.99
C LYS A 39 0.36 1.29 -5.50
N LEU A 40 -0.58 0.96 -4.60
CA LEU A 40 -1.99 0.76 -4.93
C LEU A 40 -2.61 2.03 -5.53
N LYS A 41 -2.35 3.20 -4.92
CA LYS A 41 -2.83 4.49 -5.43
C LYS A 41 -2.23 4.80 -6.81
N GLN A 42 -0.94 4.55 -7.02
CA GLN A 42 -0.30 4.72 -8.33
C GLN A 42 -0.95 3.87 -9.43
N ILE A 43 -1.40 2.65 -9.12
CA ILE A 43 -2.13 1.80 -10.07
C ILE A 43 -3.47 2.45 -10.46
N VAL A 44 -4.20 3.01 -9.49
CA VAL A 44 -5.48 3.71 -9.72
C VAL A 44 -5.27 5.01 -10.49
N ASP A 45 -4.25 5.80 -10.13
CA ASP A 45 -3.92 7.07 -10.80
C ASP A 45 -3.51 6.83 -12.26
N GLN A 46 -2.75 5.76 -12.53
CA GLN A 46 -2.41 5.37 -13.89
C GLN A 46 -3.65 4.93 -14.67
N LEU A 47 -4.57 4.17 -14.05
CA LEU A 47 -5.84 3.81 -14.68
C LEU A 47 -6.68 5.06 -15.03
N SER A 48 -6.68 6.06 -14.16
CA SER A 48 -7.36 7.34 -14.38
C SER A 48 -6.75 8.10 -15.58
N THR A 49 -5.43 8.25 -15.59
CA THR A 49 -4.69 8.88 -16.70
C THR A 49 -4.96 8.17 -18.03
N ASP A 50 -4.78 6.85 -18.07
CA ASP A 50 -5.02 6.02 -19.25
C ASP A 50 -6.48 6.14 -19.74
N TYR A 51 -7.44 6.22 -18.81
CA TYR A 51 -8.85 6.36 -19.13
C TYR A 51 -9.16 7.72 -19.77
N GLU A 52 -8.59 8.80 -19.24
CA GLU A 52 -8.74 10.14 -19.81
C GLU A 52 -8.12 10.23 -21.20
N GLU A 53 -6.88 9.76 -21.37
CA GLU A 53 -6.21 9.68 -22.68
C GLU A 53 -7.01 8.84 -23.69
N SER A 54 -7.66 7.77 -23.23
CA SER A 54 -8.47 6.91 -24.10
C SER A 54 -9.63 7.65 -24.79
N LYS A 55 -10.08 8.79 -24.24
CA LYS A 55 -11.22 9.56 -24.78
C LYS A 55 -10.92 10.18 -26.14
N ALA A 56 -9.64 10.36 -26.50
CA ALA A 56 -9.23 10.92 -27.78
C ALA A 56 -9.39 9.93 -28.96
N TYR A 57 -9.61 8.64 -28.67
CA TYR A 57 -9.70 7.60 -29.69
C TYR A 57 -11.15 7.33 -30.10
N ASP A 58 -11.33 6.86 -31.34
CA ASP A 58 -12.62 6.36 -31.83
C ASP A 58 -13.11 5.15 -31.00
N PRO A 59 -14.42 4.83 -31.02
CA PRO A 59 -14.99 3.80 -30.15
C PRO A 59 -14.34 2.42 -30.25
N LEU A 60 -13.90 1.99 -31.44
CA LEU A 60 -13.30 0.67 -31.63
C LEU A 60 -11.90 0.61 -31.00
N ARG A 61 -11.05 1.60 -31.29
CA ARG A 61 -9.71 1.68 -30.68
C ARG A 61 -9.80 1.89 -29.17
N ARG A 62 -10.72 2.73 -28.72
CA ARG A 62 -10.95 2.99 -27.31
C ARG A 62 -11.39 1.73 -26.57
N TYR A 63 -12.23 0.89 -27.17
CA TYR A 63 -12.61 -0.40 -26.59
C TYR A 63 -11.40 -1.32 -26.34
N GLU A 64 -10.48 -1.42 -27.29
CA GLU A 64 -9.24 -2.20 -27.10
C GLU A 64 -8.37 -1.62 -25.98
N LYS A 65 -8.23 -0.29 -25.91
CA LYS A 65 -7.51 0.39 -24.83
C LYS A 65 -8.14 0.12 -23.46
N LEU A 66 -9.47 0.22 -23.34
CA LEU A 66 -10.21 -0.07 -22.10
C LEU A 66 -9.99 -1.51 -21.62
N LYS A 67 -10.04 -2.50 -22.53
CA LYS A 67 -9.71 -3.88 -22.17
C LYS A 67 -8.26 -4.01 -21.70
N GLY A 68 -7.33 -3.33 -22.38
CA GLY A 68 -5.91 -3.34 -22.06
C GLY A 68 -5.63 -2.78 -20.66
N MET A 69 -6.13 -1.58 -20.36
CA MET A 69 -5.93 -0.95 -19.04
C MET A 69 -6.53 -1.79 -17.92
N VAL A 70 -7.76 -2.31 -18.07
CA VAL A 70 -8.39 -3.16 -17.05
C VAL A 70 -7.57 -4.41 -16.78
N LYS A 71 -7.08 -5.09 -17.83
CA LYS A 71 -6.20 -6.25 -17.67
C LYS A 71 -4.89 -5.88 -16.96
N ARG A 72 -4.26 -4.75 -17.31
CA ARG A 72 -3.03 -4.27 -16.66
C ARG A 72 -3.25 -3.97 -15.19
N THR A 73 -4.29 -3.21 -14.82
CA THR A 73 -4.64 -2.89 -13.43
C THR A 73 -4.80 -4.16 -12.59
N ILE A 74 -5.54 -5.15 -13.11
CA ILE A 74 -5.73 -6.46 -12.45
C ILE A 74 -4.40 -7.21 -12.31
N MET A 75 -3.55 -7.19 -13.34
CA MET A 75 -2.26 -7.88 -13.33
C MET A 75 -1.28 -7.25 -12.32
N HIS A 76 -1.21 -5.92 -12.26
CA HIS A 76 -0.35 -5.21 -11.31
C HIS A 76 -0.73 -5.50 -9.86
N LEU A 77 -2.03 -5.73 -9.57
CA LEU A 77 -2.44 -6.17 -8.24
C LEU A 77 -1.95 -7.60 -7.92
N LYS A 78 -2.07 -8.54 -8.89
CA LYS A 78 -1.72 -9.95 -8.69
C LYS A 78 -0.23 -10.25 -8.59
N LEU A 79 0.60 -9.45 -9.25
CA LEU A 79 2.06 -9.64 -9.24
C LEU A 79 2.75 -9.04 -7.99
N ASN A 80 1.99 -8.53 -7.02
CA ASN A 80 2.53 -8.02 -5.75
C ASN A 80 2.11 -8.86 -4.53
N PRO A 81 2.55 -10.14 -4.37
CA PRO A 81 2.47 -10.78 -3.07
C PRO A 81 3.62 -10.36 -2.13
N ASP A 82 4.89 -10.32 -2.55
CA ASP A 82 6.04 -9.92 -1.67
C ASP A 82 7.38 -9.88 -2.46
N GLU A 83 7.59 -8.96 -3.41
CA GLU A 83 8.92 -8.80 -4.05
C GLU A 83 9.53 -7.39 -3.89
N PRO A 84 10.82 -7.28 -3.49
CA PRO A 84 11.61 -6.08 -3.64
C PRO A 84 11.83 -5.86 -5.15
N ASN A 85 11.07 -4.90 -5.69
CA ASN A 85 10.92 -4.63 -7.11
C ASN A 85 12.26 -4.58 -7.87
N THR A 86 12.55 -5.66 -8.60
CA THR A 86 13.52 -5.67 -9.70
C THR A 86 12.83 -5.15 -10.95
N ILE A 87 13.22 -3.93 -11.32
CA ILE A 87 13.39 -3.38 -12.68
C ILE A 87 12.41 -3.88 -13.75
N GLN A 88 11.45 -3.04 -14.11
CA GLN A 88 11.02 -2.89 -15.50
C GLN A 88 10.29 -1.55 -15.73
N ALA A 89 11.06 -0.51 -16.08
CA ALA A 89 10.71 0.56 -17.02
C ALA A 89 11.89 1.58 -17.11
N GLY A 90 12.65 1.56 -18.22
CA GLY A 90 13.62 2.61 -18.56
C GLY A 90 15.05 2.41 -18.03
N VAL A 91 15.96 1.97 -18.92
CA VAL A 91 17.32 1.45 -18.65
C VAL A 91 18.36 2.46 -18.10
N VAL A 92 17.98 3.65 -17.63
CA VAL A 92 18.97 4.60 -17.05
C VAL A 92 18.54 5.18 -15.68
N GLY A 93 17.27 5.02 -15.27
CA GLY A 93 16.76 5.61 -14.02
C GLY A 93 16.75 4.70 -12.78
N GLY A 94 16.76 3.37 -12.96
CA GLY A 94 16.44 2.42 -11.89
C GLY A 94 17.46 2.30 -10.75
N LEU A 95 18.76 2.36 -11.06
CA LEU A 95 19.82 2.22 -10.05
C LEU A 95 19.94 3.47 -9.15
N MET A 96 19.79 4.65 -9.75
CA MET A 96 19.83 5.92 -9.02
C MET A 96 18.63 6.08 -8.07
N GLN A 97 17.47 5.54 -8.45
CA GLN A 97 16.26 5.53 -7.63
C GLN A 97 16.42 4.60 -6.40
N GLY A 98 16.93 3.37 -6.61
CA GLY A 98 17.12 2.40 -5.54
C GLY A 98 18.09 2.86 -4.44
N CYS A 99 19.22 3.48 -4.82
CA CYS A 99 20.18 4.01 -3.83
C CYS A 99 19.61 5.20 -3.03
N ARG A 100 18.78 6.04 -3.65
CA ARG A 100 18.10 7.17 -2.98
C ARG A 100 17.05 6.66 -1.98
N ASP A 101 16.26 5.67 -2.36
CA ASP A 101 15.23 5.10 -1.49
C ASP A 101 15.84 4.41 -0.26
N ILE A 102 16.95 3.66 -0.43
CA ILE A 102 17.67 3.02 0.68
C ILE A 102 18.26 4.07 1.63
N SER A 103 18.86 5.14 1.09
CA SER A 103 19.46 6.21 1.89
C SER A 103 18.40 6.95 2.72
N HIS A 104 17.26 7.31 2.10
CA HIS A 104 16.14 7.94 2.79
C HIS A 104 15.50 7.01 3.84
N GLN A 105 15.45 5.71 3.57
CA GLN A 105 14.93 4.73 4.51
C GLN A 105 15.85 4.58 5.73
N ALA A 106 17.16 4.53 5.53
CA ALA A 106 18.14 4.47 6.62
C ALA A 106 18.13 5.74 7.48
N GLU A 107 17.97 6.92 6.87
CA GLU A 107 17.82 8.18 7.60
C GLU A 107 16.52 8.25 8.39
N SER A 108 15.41 7.80 7.80
CA SER A 108 14.10 7.78 8.47
C SER A 108 14.08 6.79 9.63
N ALA A 109 14.73 5.63 9.48
CA ALA A 109 14.92 4.67 10.57
C ALA A 109 15.72 5.27 11.73
N ARG A 110 16.86 5.93 11.45
CA ARG A 110 17.67 6.60 12.47
C ARG A 110 16.91 7.70 13.20
N ARG A 111 16.17 8.56 12.48
CA ARG A 111 15.35 9.61 13.12
C ARG A 111 14.29 9.05 14.06
N ARG A 112 13.70 7.90 13.73
CA ARG A 112 12.75 7.21 14.60
C ARG A 112 13.43 6.62 15.83
N GLU A 113 14.56 5.94 15.65
CA GLU A 113 15.36 5.42 16.75
C GLU A 113 15.74 6.54 17.74
N ASP A 114 16.21 7.68 17.24
CA ASP A 114 16.52 8.86 18.06
C ASP A 114 15.29 9.44 18.79
N LYS A 115 14.12 9.45 18.13
CA LYS A 115 12.85 9.91 18.73
C LYS A 115 12.44 8.99 19.89
N TYR A 116 12.38 7.69 19.64
CA TYR A 116 11.84 6.71 20.59
C TYR A 116 12.83 6.33 21.71
N SER A 117 14.14 6.47 21.46
CA SER A 117 15.20 6.30 22.48
C SER A 117 15.02 7.25 23.68
N LYS A 118 14.54 8.47 23.43
CA LYS A 118 14.37 9.53 24.43
C LYS A 118 13.03 9.49 25.18
N MET A 119 12.07 8.69 24.71
CA MET A 119 10.75 8.58 25.33
C MET A 119 10.77 7.65 26.56
N SER A 120 10.02 8.05 27.58
CA SER A 120 9.73 7.18 28.72
C SER A 120 8.83 6.02 28.31
N ARG A 121 8.74 4.99 29.16
CA ARG A 121 7.88 3.83 28.91
C ARG A 121 6.41 4.21 28.75
N GLN A 122 5.91 5.14 29.56
CA GLN A 122 4.51 5.56 29.51
C GLN A 122 4.20 6.30 28.20
N GLU A 123 5.12 7.18 27.77
CA GLU A 123 4.99 7.88 26.49
C GLU A 123 5.04 6.90 25.31
N LEU A 124 5.94 5.91 25.33
CA LEU A 124 5.97 4.85 24.31
C LEU A 124 4.67 4.04 24.26
N GLN A 125 4.06 3.76 25.42
CA GLN A 125 2.80 3.04 25.47
C GLN A 125 1.67 3.83 24.80
N GLN A 126 1.62 5.15 25.02
CA GLN A 126 0.67 6.05 24.36
C GLN A 126 0.93 6.14 22.85
N GLU A 127 2.21 6.24 22.46
CA GLU A 127 2.61 6.23 21.06
C GLU A 127 2.22 4.91 20.36
N ASN A 128 2.37 3.76 21.03
CA ASN A 128 1.95 2.48 20.48
C ASN A 128 0.44 2.45 20.19
N VAL A 129 -0.40 2.97 21.10
CA VAL A 129 -1.85 3.10 20.86
C VAL A 129 -2.14 3.97 19.63
N HIS A 130 -1.39 5.07 19.47
CA HIS A 130 -1.51 5.94 18.32
C HIS A 130 -1.07 5.24 17.02
N LEU A 131 0.10 4.59 17.02
CA LEU A 131 0.62 3.83 15.87
C LEU A 131 -0.29 2.67 15.49
N GLN A 132 -0.85 1.93 16.45
CA GLN A 132 -1.85 0.89 16.19
C GLN A 132 -3.07 1.45 15.46
N THR A 133 -3.52 2.66 15.81
CA THR A 133 -4.64 3.31 15.14
C THR A 133 -4.28 3.66 13.70
N GLN A 134 -3.10 4.23 13.46
CA GLN A 134 -2.61 4.52 12.11
C GLN A 134 -2.44 3.24 11.26
N VAL A 135 -1.90 2.17 11.85
CA VAL A 135 -1.78 0.86 11.19
C VAL A 135 -3.15 0.33 10.77
N ARG A 136 -4.15 0.38 11.67
CA ARG A 136 -5.52 -0.05 11.33
C ARG A 136 -6.12 0.78 10.20
N GLU A 137 -5.95 2.09 10.23
CA GLU A 137 -6.45 2.99 9.19
C GLU A 137 -5.78 2.72 7.84
N MET A 138 -4.45 2.59 7.81
CA MET A 138 -3.70 2.32 6.59
C MET A 138 -4.02 0.94 6.01
N ARG A 139 -4.14 -0.10 6.84
CA ARG A 139 -4.63 -1.42 6.40
C ARG A 139 -6.00 -1.31 5.74
N ARG A 140 -6.92 -0.55 6.35
CA ARG A 140 -8.26 -0.32 5.80
C ARG A 140 -8.18 0.36 4.43
N LYS A 141 -7.38 1.41 4.28
CA LYS A 141 -7.18 2.10 2.97
C LYS A 141 -6.65 1.14 1.91
N CYS A 142 -5.63 0.34 2.23
CA CYS A 142 -5.13 -0.68 1.30
C CYS A 142 -6.23 -1.68 0.93
N ALA A 143 -7.00 -2.19 1.91
CA ALA A 143 -8.07 -3.14 1.68
C ALA A 143 -9.15 -2.60 0.74
N ILE A 144 -9.58 -1.34 0.92
CA ILE A 144 -10.56 -0.67 0.05
C ILE A 144 -10.10 -0.70 -1.42
N ILE A 145 -8.86 -0.28 -1.70
CA ILE A 145 -8.35 -0.26 -3.07
C ILE A 145 -8.30 -1.68 -3.66
N ARG A 146 -7.84 -2.67 -2.88
CA ARG A 146 -7.82 -4.07 -3.33
C ARG A 146 -9.22 -4.58 -3.66
N ASP A 147 -10.20 -4.33 -2.79
CA ASP A 147 -11.58 -4.77 -2.97
C ASP A 147 -12.21 -4.17 -4.23
N VAL A 148 -11.96 -2.89 -4.49
CA VAL A 148 -12.45 -2.19 -5.68
C VAL A 148 -11.84 -2.78 -6.95
N ILE A 149 -10.53 -3.07 -6.97
CA ILE A 149 -9.86 -3.71 -8.11
C ILE A 149 -10.30 -5.18 -8.27
N ASP A 150 -10.52 -5.92 -7.18
CA ASP A 150 -11.04 -7.28 -7.22
C ASP A 150 -12.45 -7.32 -7.79
N ASN A 151 -13.29 -6.35 -7.44
CA ASN A 151 -14.62 -6.18 -8.04
C ASN A 151 -14.52 -5.82 -9.52
N LEU A 152 -13.60 -4.93 -9.91
CA LEU A 152 -13.27 -4.68 -11.32
C LEU A 152 -12.93 -5.98 -12.05
N GLN A 153 -12.13 -6.87 -11.46
CA GLN A 153 -11.80 -8.17 -12.06
C GLN A 153 -13.03 -9.07 -12.21
N LYS A 154 -13.86 -9.19 -11.17
CA LYS A 154 -15.09 -10.00 -11.20
C LYS A 154 -16.02 -9.52 -12.30
N HIS A 155 -16.29 -8.21 -12.37
CA HIS A 155 -17.13 -7.61 -13.39
C HIS A 155 -16.53 -7.71 -14.79
N PHE A 156 -15.21 -7.52 -14.94
CA PHE A 156 -14.52 -7.69 -16.21
C PHE A 156 -14.69 -9.12 -16.76
N ASN A 157 -14.56 -10.13 -15.90
CA ASN A 157 -14.75 -11.52 -16.29
C ASN A 157 -16.20 -11.82 -16.65
N ALA A 158 -17.17 -11.35 -15.86
CA ALA A 158 -18.59 -11.49 -16.16
C ALA A 158 -18.98 -10.83 -17.49
N SER A 159 -18.38 -9.66 -17.81
CA SER A 159 -18.65 -8.91 -19.03
C SER A 159 -18.37 -9.69 -20.32
N LYS A 160 -17.52 -10.72 -20.26
CA LYS A 160 -17.13 -11.54 -21.44
C LYS A 160 -18.30 -12.31 -22.06
N ARG A 161 -19.42 -12.45 -21.35
CA ARG A 161 -20.65 -13.09 -21.84
C ARG A 161 -21.49 -12.18 -22.75
N HIS A 162 -21.18 -10.89 -22.79
CA HIS A 162 -21.97 -9.90 -23.52
C HIS A 162 -21.33 -9.54 -24.88
N PRO A 163 -22.15 -9.15 -25.88
CA PRO A 163 -21.66 -8.62 -27.15
C PRO A 163 -20.77 -7.39 -26.97
N ALA A 164 -19.88 -7.15 -27.93
CA ALA A 164 -18.85 -6.11 -27.85
C ALA A 164 -19.38 -4.70 -27.53
N ILE A 165 -20.51 -4.30 -28.14
CA ILE A 165 -21.09 -2.96 -27.92
C ILE A 165 -21.55 -2.79 -26.47
N GLN A 166 -22.27 -3.76 -25.91
CA GLN A 166 -22.69 -3.73 -24.50
C GLN A 166 -21.46 -3.73 -23.58
N ARG A 167 -20.49 -4.59 -23.91
CA ARG A 167 -19.27 -4.75 -23.13
C ARG A 167 -18.44 -3.46 -23.09
N TYR A 168 -18.40 -2.67 -24.16
CA TYR A 168 -17.75 -1.37 -24.17
C TYR A 168 -18.34 -0.41 -23.12
N ASN A 169 -19.67 -0.31 -23.04
CA ASN A 169 -20.33 0.51 -22.03
C ASN A 169 -20.08 0.00 -20.61
N MET A 170 -20.09 -1.32 -20.42
CA MET A 170 -19.78 -1.96 -19.14
C MET A 170 -18.34 -1.66 -18.70
N LEU A 171 -17.34 -1.77 -19.60
CA LEU A 171 -15.94 -1.46 -19.28
C LEU A 171 -15.76 -0.01 -18.85
N LYS A 172 -16.38 0.93 -19.57
CA LYS A 172 -16.36 2.35 -19.17
C LYS A 172 -16.93 2.55 -17.77
N ALA A 173 -18.07 1.91 -17.47
CA ALA A 173 -18.71 2.02 -16.16
C ALA A 173 -17.79 1.46 -15.05
N MET A 174 -17.23 0.26 -15.23
CA MET A 174 -16.32 -0.34 -14.25
C MET A 174 -15.08 0.52 -14.00
N VAL A 175 -14.43 1.03 -15.06
CA VAL A 175 -13.26 1.91 -14.91
C VAL A 175 -13.65 3.19 -14.17
N LYS A 176 -14.80 3.80 -14.51
CA LYS A 176 -15.31 4.97 -13.78
C LYS A 176 -15.56 4.69 -12.30
N THR A 177 -16.09 3.51 -11.95
CA THR A 177 -16.30 3.12 -10.56
C THR A 177 -14.98 3.08 -9.79
N VAL A 178 -13.90 2.55 -10.38
CA VAL A 178 -12.60 2.49 -9.72
C VAL A 178 -11.99 3.89 -9.53
N ILE A 179 -12.02 4.74 -10.55
CA ILE A 179 -11.32 6.04 -10.53
C ILE A 179 -12.06 7.14 -9.77
N HIS A 180 -13.37 6.98 -9.54
CA HIS A 180 -14.19 7.93 -8.78
C HIS A 180 -14.66 7.36 -7.44
N ASP A 181 -14.07 6.27 -6.95
CA ASP A 181 -14.39 5.75 -5.63
C ASP A 181 -13.92 6.76 -4.57
N GLU A 182 -14.87 7.33 -3.81
CA GLU A 182 -14.60 8.38 -2.82
C GLU A 182 -13.76 7.89 -1.63
N LEU A 183 -13.62 6.57 -1.48
CA LEU A 183 -12.89 5.95 -0.38
C LEU A 183 -11.41 5.65 -0.74
N ILE A 184 -11.00 5.92 -1.99
CA ILE A 184 -9.64 5.73 -2.52
C ILE A 184 -8.88 7.06 -2.60
#